data_AF-A0A1Q7GN66-F1
#
_entry.id   AF-A0A1Q7GN66-F1
#
_cell.length_a   1.000
_cell.length_b   1.000
_cell.length_c   1.000
_cell.angle_alpha   90.00
_cell.angle_beta   90.00
_cell.angle_gamma   90.00
#
_symmetry.space_group_name_H-M   'P 1'
#
loop_
_entity.id
_entity.type
_entity.pdbx_description
1 polymer ?
#
loop_
_entity_poly.entity_id
_entity_poly.type
_entity_poly.pdbx_seq_one_letter_code
_entity_poly.pdbx_strand_id
1 'polypeptide(L)'
;MKTLVIAVLGLLLVVGLMIVPSQAGGPLSLTDPVFAKFIGGTVEEIDHAGLRVTIQTEQGKKESLQVADASLLQGLSKGDRVSVEMDEQGKARTIIKTMPNKKGAPEPGS
;
A
#
# COMPACT_ATOMS: atom_id res chain seq x y z
N MET A 1 34.69 37.95 -23.14
CA MET A 1 33.63 38.34 -24.11
C MET A 1 33.80 37.52 -25.38
N LYS A 2 32.66 37.06 -25.95
CA LYS A 2 32.40 36.43 -27.28
C LYS A 2 32.15 34.90 -27.23
N THR A 3 30.90 34.48 -26.93
CA THR A 3 29.80 34.05 -27.86
C THR A 3 30.06 32.68 -28.51
N LEU A 4 29.43 31.58 -28.08
CA LEU A 4 28.03 31.16 -28.29
C LEU A 4 27.62 31.14 -29.77
N VAL A 5 27.71 29.97 -30.43
CA VAL A 5 26.76 29.45 -31.43
C VAL A 5 27.01 27.93 -31.55
N ILE A 6 26.20 27.11 -30.87
CA ILE A 6 26.07 25.68 -31.21
C ILE A 6 24.78 25.59 -32.00
N ALA A 7 24.91 25.56 -33.32
CA ALA A 7 23.80 25.45 -34.24
C ALA A 7 23.88 24.13 -35.01
N VAL A 8 22.73 23.47 -35.10
CA VAL A 8 22.36 22.46 -36.10
C VAL A 8 22.89 21.03 -35.89
N LEU A 9 22.27 20.32 -34.94
CA LEU A 9 21.85 18.91 -35.12
C LEU A 9 20.35 19.00 -35.43
N GLY A 10 19.79 18.66 -36.58
CA GLY A 10 20.16 17.58 -37.47
C GLY A 10 19.55 16.27 -37.00
N LEU A 11 18.22 16.07 -37.11
CA LEU A 11 17.64 14.75 -37.36
C LEU A 11 16.13 14.72 -37.68
N LEU A 12 15.82 13.99 -38.76
CA LEU A 12 14.61 13.21 -39.05
C LEU A 12 13.28 13.93 -39.35
N LEU A 13 13.15 14.28 -40.64
CA LEU A 13 11.92 14.08 -41.42
C LEU A 13 11.46 12.62 -41.30
N VAL A 14 10.29 12.41 -40.69
CA VAL A 14 9.48 11.20 -40.93
C VAL A 14 8.06 11.64 -41.23
N VAL A 15 7.80 11.77 -42.53
CA VAL A 15 6.45 11.83 -43.09
C VAL A 15 5.91 10.41 -43.07
N GLY A 16 4.87 10.18 -42.27
CA GLY A 16 4.10 8.94 -42.24
C GLY A 16 2.64 9.27 -41.93
N LEU A 17 1.93 9.81 -42.93
CA LEU A 17 0.49 10.06 -42.88
C LEU A 17 -0.27 8.74 -43.09
N MET A 18 -1.40 8.61 -42.38
CA MET A 18 -2.58 7.76 -42.64
C MET A 18 -2.55 6.29 -42.22
N ILE A 19 -3.27 5.99 -41.12
CA ILE A 19 -4.35 4.96 -41.11
C ILE A 19 -5.33 5.21 -39.93
N VAL A 20 -6.53 5.66 -40.33
CA VAL A 20 -7.92 5.47 -39.82
C VAL A 20 -8.27 5.16 -38.34
N PRO A 21 -9.44 5.67 -37.85
CA PRO A 21 -9.88 5.53 -36.47
C PRO A 21 -10.67 4.22 -36.26
N SER A 22 -10.30 3.45 -35.23
CA SER A 22 -11.15 2.38 -34.69
C SER A 22 -11.18 2.52 -33.17
N GLN A 23 -12.07 3.40 -32.71
CA GLN A 23 -12.56 3.34 -31.34
C GLN A 23 -13.46 2.10 -31.23
N ALA A 24 -12.89 0.99 -30.79
CA ALA A 24 -13.64 -0.18 -30.38
C ALA A 24 -12.86 -0.91 -29.28
N GLY A 25 -13.45 -0.96 -28.10
CA GLY A 25 -12.89 -1.61 -26.92
C GLY A 25 -12.47 -0.58 -25.88
N GLY A 26 -13.41 -0.20 -25.00
CA GLY A 26 -13.07 0.47 -23.76
C GLY A 26 -12.03 -0.36 -22.98
N PRO A 27 -11.35 0.22 -21.98
CA PRO A 27 -10.51 -0.58 -21.12
C PRO A 27 -11.41 -1.63 -20.46
N LEU A 28 -11.34 -2.87 -20.93
CA LEU A 28 -11.51 -4.02 -20.06
C LEU A 28 -10.35 -3.90 -19.08
N SER A 29 -10.54 -3.03 -18.10
CA SER A 29 -9.86 -3.09 -16.83
C SER A 29 -10.28 -4.45 -16.29
N LEU A 30 -9.49 -5.47 -16.62
CA LEU A 30 -9.39 -6.66 -15.81
C LEU A 30 -9.10 -6.10 -14.43
N THR A 31 -10.14 -6.01 -13.61
CA THR A 31 -9.99 -5.86 -12.17
C THR A 31 -9.19 -7.08 -11.79
N ASP A 32 -7.87 -6.94 -11.72
CA ASP A 32 -7.05 -7.81 -10.91
C ASP A 32 -7.77 -7.87 -9.57
N PRO A 33 -8.14 -9.06 -9.07
CA PRO A 33 -8.70 -9.17 -7.75
C PRO A 33 -7.66 -8.59 -6.80
N VAL A 34 -7.91 -7.38 -6.30
CA VAL A 34 -7.08 -6.72 -5.31
C VAL A 34 -7.19 -7.57 -4.06
N PHE A 35 -6.30 -8.56 -3.94
CA PHE A 35 -6.16 -9.38 -2.75
C PHE A 35 -5.56 -8.47 -1.69
N ALA A 36 -6.44 -7.83 -0.92
CA ALA A 36 -6.05 -7.09 0.26
C ALA A 36 -5.28 -8.05 1.19
N LYS A 37 -4.01 -7.75 1.43
CA LYS A 37 -3.15 -8.57 2.28
C LYS A 37 -3.33 -8.12 3.72
N PHE A 38 -3.75 -9.05 4.57
CA PHE A 38 -3.95 -8.79 6.00
C PHE A 38 -2.77 -9.33 6.82
N ILE A 39 -2.32 -8.55 7.79
CA ILE A 39 -1.30 -8.95 8.77
C ILE A 39 -1.81 -8.65 10.18
N GLY A 40 -1.89 -9.67 11.02
CA GLY A 40 -2.21 -9.54 12.44
C GLY A 40 -0.96 -9.46 13.30
N GLY A 41 -1.01 -8.68 14.38
CA GLY A 41 0.09 -8.59 15.33
C GLY A 41 -0.21 -7.70 16.54
N THR A 42 0.77 -7.60 17.42
CA THR A 42 0.76 -6.69 18.57
C THR A 42 1.60 -5.47 18.26
N VAL A 43 1.08 -4.27 18.52
CA VAL A 43 1.82 -3.01 18.33
C VAL A 43 2.99 -2.96 19.30
N GLU A 44 4.19 -2.82 18.76
CA GLU A 44 5.44 -2.68 19.52
C GLU A 44 5.90 -1.23 19.58
N GLU A 45 5.69 -0.47 18.50
CA GLU A 45 6.11 0.92 18.37
C GLU A 45 5.21 1.67 17.38
N ILE A 46 5.03 2.96 17.63
CA ILE A 46 4.28 3.89 16.77
C ILE A 46 5.15 5.11 16.52
N ASP A 47 5.42 5.41 15.26
CA ASP A 47 6.12 6.61 14.82
C ASP A 47 5.15 7.52 14.06
N HIS A 48 4.63 8.53 14.76
CA HIS A 48 3.71 9.50 14.20
C HIS A 48 4.39 10.46 13.22
N ALA A 49 5.70 10.70 13.34
CA ALA A 49 6.42 11.62 12.46
C ALA A 49 6.72 10.95 11.10
N GLY A 50 7.14 9.68 11.13
CA GLY A 50 7.42 8.89 9.93
C GLY A 50 6.22 8.13 9.36
N LEU A 51 5.03 8.27 9.96
CA LEU A 51 3.79 7.57 9.61
C LEU A 51 4.00 6.05 9.51
N ARG A 52 4.52 5.47 10.60
CA ARG A 52 4.88 4.06 10.68
C ARG A 52 4.37 3.42 11.95
N VAL A 53 4.02 2.15 11.83
CA VAL A 53 3.72 1.28 12.97
C VAL A 53 4.55 0.02 12.87
N THR A 54 5.17 -0.37 13.97
CA THR A 54 5.87 -1.65 14.07
C THR A 54 5.01 -2.61 14.86
N ILE A 55 4.67 -3.75 14.25
CA ILE A 55 3.92 -4.82 14.91
C ILE A 55 4.79 -6.06 15.06
N GLN A 56 4.58 -6.81 16.13
CA GLN A 56 5.08 -8.18 16.28
C GLN A 56 3.97 -9.15 15.87
N THR A 57 4.23 -9.97 14.85
CA THR A 57 3.30 -11.01 14.41
C THR A 57 3.24 -12.16 15.41
N GLU A 58 2.25 -13.05 15.30
CA GLU A 58 2.14 -14.24 16.16
C GLU A 58 3.35 -15.18 16.06
N GLN A 59 4.11 -15.10 14.96
CA GLN A 59 5.37 -15.85 14.78
C GLN A 59 6.56 -15.19 15.47
N GLY A 60 6.35 -14.08 16.19
CA GLY A 60 7.40 -13.31 16.87
C GLY A 60 8.19 -12.37 15.96
N LYS A 61 7.91 -12.34 14.65
CA LYS A 61 8.57 -11.46 13.68
C LYS A 61 8.09 -10.02 13.85
N LYS A 62 9.02 -9.06 13.82
CA LYS A 62 8.69 -7.62 13.78
C LYS A 62 8.54 -7.15 12.34
N GLU A 63 7.43 -6.50 12.04
CA GLU A 63 7.11 -5.90 10.74
C GLU A 63 6.87 -4.40 10.94
N SER A 64 7.64 -3.56 10.25
CA SER A 64 7.42 -2.12 10.23
C SER A 64 6.62 -1.75 8.99
N LEU A 65 5.39 -1.30 9.20
CA LEU A 65 4.43 -0.99 8.16
C LEU A 65 4.31 0.53 8.01
N GLN A 66 4.42 1.01 6.77
CA GLN A 66 4.14 2.40 6.47
C GLN A 66 2.64 2.60 6.35
N VAL A 67 2.12 3.69 6.90
CA VAL A 67 0.69 3.95 6.99
C VAL A 67 0.31 4.99 5.94
N ALA A 68 -0.81 4.74 5.24
CA ALA A 68 -1.29 5.63 4.19
C ALA A 68 -1.83 6.96 4.75
N ASP A 69 -2.37 6.94 5.97
CA ASP A 69 -2.97 8.10 6.62
C ASP A 69 -2.63 8.18 8.13
N ALA A 70 -2.28 9.37 8.61
CA ALA A 70 -1.92 9.60 10.01
C ALA A 70 -3.04 9.28 11.01
N SER A 71 -4.30 9.38 10.57
CA SER A 71 -5.48 9.11 11.40
C SER A 71 -5.56 7.64 11.81
N LEU A 72 -4.99 6.73 11.02
CA LEU A 72 -4.93 5.30 11.34
C LEU A 72 -4.02 4.99 12.54
N LEU A 73 -3.09 5.90 12.87
CA LEU A 73 -2.25 5.79 14.06
C LEU A 73 -2.92 6.37 15.31
N GLN A 74 -3.98 7.16 15.15
CA GLN A 74 -4.65 7.79 16.27
C GLN A 74 -5.35 6.74 17.14
N GLY A 75 -5.15 6.85 18.45
CA GLY A 75 -5.73 5.92 19.42
C GLY A 75 -5.09 4.54 19.45
N LEU A 76 -4.08 4.24 18.62
CA LEU A 76 -3.24 3.06 18.79
C LEU A 76 -2.29 3.25 19.98
N SER A 77 -1.95 2.17 20.65
CA SER A 77 -1.02 2.15 21.76
C SER A 77 -0.17 0.89 21.71
N LYS A 78 1.05 0.99 22.23
CA LYS A 78 1.92 -0.18 22.40
C LYS A 78 1.20 -1.25 23.23
N GLY A 79 1.26 -2.49 22.78
CA GLY A 79 0.56 -3.63 23.36
C GLY A 79 -0.83 -3.90 22.76
N ASP A 80 -1.38 -3.00 21.96
CA ASP A 80 -2.64 -3.27 21.25
C ASP A 80 -2.48 -4.40 20.26
N ARG A 81 -3.45 -5.31 20.21
CA ARG A 81 -3.53 -6.32 19.16
C ARG A 81 -4.32 -5.74 17.99
N VAL A 82 -3.73 -5.78 16.80
CA VAL A 82 -4.30 -5.16 15.60
C VAL A 82 -4.32 -6.14 14.43
N SER A 83 -5.26 -5.93 13.51
CA SER A 83 -5.22 -6.47 12.16
C SER A 83 -5.03 -5.30 11.20
N VAL A 84 -4.02 -5.43 10.34
CA VAL A 84 -3.63 -4.40 9.37
C VAL A 84 -3.95 -4.90 7.98
N GLU A 85 -4.75 -4.14 7.25
CA GLU A 85 -5.01 -4.35 5.84
C GLU A 85 -4.04 -3.48 5.02
N MET A 86 -3.36 -4.10 4.06
CA MET A 86 -2.44 -3.40 3.18
C MET A 86 -3.06 -3.12 1.81
N ASP A 87 -2.68 -2.00 1.23
CA ASP A 87 -2.93 -1.69 -0.18
C ASP A 87 -1.94 -2.42 -1.11
N GLU A 88 -2.11 -2.20 -2.42
CA GLU A 88 -1.29 -2.79 -3.48
C GLU A 88 0.18 -2.33 -3.44
N GLN A 89 0.48 -1.21 -2.78
CA GLN A 89 1.83 -0.69 -2.58
C GLN A 89 2.46 -1.21 -1.27
N GLY A 90 1.75 -2.04 -0.51
CA GLY A 90 2.19 -2.58 0.77
C GLY A 90 2.11 -1.59 1.94
N LYS A 91 1.33 -0.50 1.82
CA LYS A 91 1.07 0.42 2.94
C LYS A 91 -0.18 0.00 3.68
N ALA A 92 -0.21 0.25 4.99
CA ALA A 92 -1.39 0.04 5.81
C ALA A 92 -2.47 1.05 5.43
N ARG A 93 -3.56 0.54 4.83
CA ARG A 93 -4.75 1.32 4.47
C ARG A 93 -5.81 1.30 5.56
N THR A 94 -5.86 0.22 6.34
CA THR A 94 -6.81 0.05 7.46
C THR A 94 -6.09 -0.60 8.63
N ILE A 95 -6.29 -0.07 9.84
CA ILE A 95 -5.82 -0.70 11.08
C ILE A 95 -7.01 -0.82 12.02
N ILE A 96 -7.37 -2.06 12.38
CA ILE A 96 -8.43 -2.33 13.35
C ILE A 96 -7.84 -2.94 14.61
N LYS A 97 -8.23 -2.42 15.78
CA LYS A 97 -7.92 -3.09 17.05
C LYS A 97 -8.75 -4.36 17.15
N THR A 98 -8.07 -5.48 17.26
CA THR A 98 -8.71 -6.76 17.52
C THR A 98 -8.71 -6.98 19.01
N MET A 99 -9.88 -7.20 19.60
CA MET A 99 -9.91 -7.80 20.94
C MET A 99 -9.20 -9.15 20.87
N PRO A 100 -8.58 -9.66 21.95
CA PRO A 100 -8.14 -11.04 21.98
C PRO A 100 -9.36 -11.89 21.63
N ASN A 101 -9.34 -12.48 20.43
CA ASN A 101 -10.37 -13.40 20.01
C ASN A 101 -10.42 -14.45 21.11
N LYS A 102 -11.57 -14.59 21.79
CA LYS A 102 -11.82 -15.64 22.78
C LYS A 102 -11.96 -16.98 22.05
N LYS A 103 -11.11 -17.27 21.06
CA LYS A 103 -11.03 -18.55 20.35
C LYS A 103 -10.24 -19.50 21.24
N GLY A 104 -10.93 -19.96 22.27
CA GLY A 104 -10.40 -20.76 23.36
C GLY A 104 -11.37 -20.95 24.52
N ALA A 105 -12.64 -20.52 24.41
CA ALA A 105 -13.67 -21.15 25.23
C ALA A 105 -14.02 -22.48 24.54
N PRO A 106 -13.78 -23.65 25.16
CA PRO A 106 -14.51 -24.85 24.79
C PRO A 106 -15.99 -24.49 24.81
N GLU A 107 -16.73 -24.80 23.76
CA GLU A 107 -18.18 -24.76 23.84
C GLU A 107 -18.58 -25.64 25.05
N PRO A 108 -19.28 -25.11 26.06
CA PRO A 108 -19.75 -25.94 27.13
C PRO A 108 -20.93 -26.75 26.59
N GLY A 109 -20.64 -27.99 26.21
CA GLY A 109 -21.61 -29.08 26.18
C GLY A 109 -22.24 -29.38 24.82
N SER A 110 -22.04 -30.61 24.38
CA SER A 110 -23.15 -31.53 24.11
C SER A 110 -22.77 -32.90 24.65
#